data_AF-A0A353F539-F1
#
_entry.id   AF-A0A353F539-F1
#
_cell.length_a   1.000
_cell.length_b   1.000
_cell.length_c   1.000
_cell.angle_alpha   90.00
_cell.angle_beta   90.00
_cell.angle_gamma   90.00
#
_symmetry.space_group_name_H-M   'P 1'
#
loop_
_entity.id
_entity.type
_entity.pdbx_description
1 polymer ?
#
loop_
_entity_poly.entity_id
_entity_poly.type
_entity_poly.pdbx_seq_one_letter_code
_entity_poly.pdbx_strand_id
1 'polypeptide(L)'
;MKSIGAMNVQLFFATNEDPAAAGGIAKVVSETELKNLRGIEGLDFEHYRLMGSDMPDILKGYENWATPLLPSKEILVSFQPIRKSGDRKLQMVLEYWQSKRKVFSVNPILTKGKTLYFIGPEWRKGRLILGVKIEKLNE
;
A
#
# COMPACT_ATOMS: atom_id res chain seq x y z
N MET A 1 11.81 -16.34 -14.19
CA MET A 1 11.19 -14.99 -14.13
C MET A 1 12.25 -13.99 -13.70
N LYS A 2 12.30 -12.78 -14.28
CA LYS A 2 13.29 -11.76 -13.91
C LYS A 2 12.68 -10.75 -12.93
N SER A 3 13.14 -10.76 -11.68
CA SER A 3 12.87 -9.68 -10.73
C SER A 3 13.59 -8.41 -11.17
N ILE A 4 12.85 -7.32 -11.25
CA ILE A 4 13.38 -5.99 -11.59
C ILE A 4 13.38 -5.05 -10.39
N GLY A 5 12.94 -5.51 -9.22
CA GLY A 5 12.85 -4.69 -8.01
C GLY A 5 12.05 -5.38 -6.91
N ALA A 6 11.81 -4.65 -5.82
CA ALA A 6 10.97 -5.09 -4.71
C ALA A 6 10.04 -3.94 -4.29
N MET A 7 8.81 -4.30 -3.95
CA MET A 7 7.81 -3.37 -3.46
C MET A 7 7.64 -3.54 -1.96
N ASN A 8 7.33 -2.45 -1.26
CA ASN A 8 6.80 -2.47 0.09
C ASN A 8 5.36 -1.97 0.03
N VAL A 9 4.44 -2.82 0.47
CA VAL A 9 3.00 -2.57 0.45
C VAL A 9 2.52 -2.61 1.89
N GLN A 10 2.05 -1.47 2.40
CA GLN A 10 1.57 -1.31 3.76
C GLN A 10 0.09 -0.98 3.75
N LEU A 11 -0.67 -1.60 4.66
CA LEU A 11 -2.06 -1.26 4.90
C LEU A 11 -2.18 -0.54 6.23
N PHE A 12 -2.73 0.66 6.19
CA PHE A 12 -3.01 1.46 7.38
C PHE A 12 -4.51 1.56 7.60
N PHE A 13 -4.88 1.74 8.87
CA PHE A 13 -6.22 2.09 9.31
C PHE A 13 -6.17 3.43 10.01
N ALA A 14 -7.05 4.35 9.62
CA ALA A 14 -7.19 5.68 10.18
C ALA A 14 -8.59 5.86 10.76
N THR A 15 -8.71 6.45 11.96
CA THR A 15 -9.99 6.66 12.64
C THR A 15 -9.93 7.82 13.62
N ASN A 16 -11.07 8.47 13.87
CA ASN A 16 -11.27 9.44 14.95
C ASN A 16 -11.90 8.79 16.20
N GLU A 17 -12.20 7.51 16.12
CA GLU A 17 -12.81 6.70 17.17
C GLU A 17 -11.75 5.80 17.84
N ASP A 18 -12.19 4.83 18.62
CA ASP A 18 -11.28 3.86 19.26
C ASP A 18 -10.36 3.15 18.24
N PRO A 19 -9.03 3.32 18.35
CA PRO A 19 -8.08 2.66 17.47
C PRO A 19 -8.02 1.13 17.63
N ALA A 20 -8.62 0.55 18.68
CA ALA A 20 -8.76 -0.89 18.84
C ALA A 20 -9.65 -1.53 17.75
N ALA A 21 -10.47 -0.74 17.04
CA ALA A 21 -11.25 -1.20 15.88
C ALA A 21 -10.38 -1.79 14.76
N ALA A 22 -9.09 -1.42 14.72
CA ALA A 22 -8.05 -2.01 13.86
C ALA A 22 -7.85 -3.53 14.09
N GLY A 23 -8.25 -4.04 15.25
CA GLY A 23 -8.01 -5.42 15.66
C GLY A 23 -6.63 -5.64 16.31
N GLY A 24 -6.50 -6.72 17.06
CA GLY A 24 -5.37 -6.94 17.98
C GLY A 24 -4.00 -7.14 17.34
N ILE A 25 -3.92 -7.33 16.02
CA ILE A 25 -2.64 -7.48 15.30
C ILE A 25 -2.06 -6.14 14.82
N ALA A 26 -2.85 -5.06 14.90
CA ALA A 26 -2.47 -3.77 14.35
C ALA A 26 -1.43 -3.08 15.24
N LYS A 27 -0.40 -2.52 14.61
CA LYS A 27 0.76 -1.91 15.28
C LYS A 27 0.65 -0.39 15.29
N VAL A 28 1.41 0.24 16.18
CA VAL A 28 1.65 1.69 16.15
C VAL A 28 2.40 2.04 14.87
N VAL A 29 1.99 3.11 14.20
CA VAL A 29 2.68 3.67 13.03
C VAL A 29 3.92 4.43 13.50
N SER A 30 5.04 4.35 12.78
CA SER A 30 6.24 5.12 13.13
C SER A 30 5.98 6.63 13.04
N GLU A 31 6.72 7.44 13.81
CA GLU A 31 6.55 8.90 13.81
C GLU A 31 6.74 9.52 12.42
N THR A 32 7.73 9.03 11.67
CA THR A 32 8.02 9.48 10.30
C THR A 32 6.86 9.20 9.36
N GLU A 33 6.30 7.98 9.40
CA GLU A 33 5.16 7.61 8.56
C GLU A 33 3.89 8.36 8.99
N LEU A 34 3.68 8.54 10.28
CA LEU A 34 2.55 9.29 10.82
C LEU A 34 2.59 10.76 10.35
N LYS A 35 3.77 11.38 10.37
CA LYS A 35 3.96 12.74 9.85
C LYS A 35 3.64 12.82 8.36
N ASN A 36 4.07 11.82 7.56
CA ASN A 36 3.77 11.76 6.14
C ASN A 36 2.26 11.61 5.90
N LEU A 37 1.59 10.72 6.63
CA LEU A 37 0.14 10.48 6.51
C LEU A 37 -0.68 11.72 6.86
N ARG A 38 -0.37 12.38 7.98
CA ARG A 38 -1.05 13.62 8.42
C ARG A 38 -0.72 14.84 7.55
N GLY A 39 0.35 14.77 6.74
CA GLY A 39 0.68 15.82 5.78
C GLY A 39 -0.15 15.75 4.50
N ILE A 40 -1.00 14.73 4.33
CA ILE A 40 -1.84 14.55 3.14
C ILE A 40 -3.21 15.15 3.43
N GLU A 41 -3.61 16.13 2.61
CA GLU A 41 -4.94 16.74 2.68
C GLU A 41 -6.05 15.68 2.62
N GLY A 42 -7.00 15.75 3.55
CA GLY A 42 -8.09 14.79 3.67
C GLY A 42 -7.75 13.51 4.45
N LEU A 43 -6.53 13.40 4.99
CA LEU A 43 -6.13 12.39 5.96
C LEU A 43 -5.80 13.05 7.31
N ASP A 44 -6.79 13.72 7.90
CA ASP A 44 -6.69 14.38 9.21
C ASP A 44 -7.42 13.55 10.28
N PHE A 45 -6.93 12.34 10.54
CA PHE A 45 -7.50 11.46 11.57
C PHE A 45 -6.75 11.55 12.89
N GLU A 46 -7.43 11.32 14.01
CA GLU A 46 -6.78 11.33 15.33
C GLU A 46 -5.81 10.16 15.49
N HIS A 47 -6.22 8.97 15.03
CA HIS A 47 -5.48 7.73 15.23
C HIS A 47 -5.16 7.02 13.92
N TYR A 48 -3.96 6.45 13.87
CA TYR A 48 -3.50 5.59 12.78
C TYR A 48 -2.91 4.31 13.34
N ARG A 49 -3.17 3.20 12.65
CA ARG A 49 -2.59 1.88 12.94
C ARG A 49 -2.06 1.25 11.67
N LEU A 50 -0.89 0.62 11.76
CA LEU A 50 -0.36 -0.25 10.72
C LEU A 50 -1.01 -1.62 10.87
N MET A 51 -1.89 -1.98 9.94
CA MET A 51 -2.64 -3.23 9.96
C MET A 51 -1.76 -4.42 9.53
N GLY A 52 -0.85 -4.16 8.60
CA GLY A 52 0.11 -5.14 8.12
C GLY A 52 0.86 -4.64 6.90
N SER A 53 1.79 -5.46 6.43
CA SER A 53 2.67 -5.14 5.30
C SER A 53 3.10 -6.40 4.57
N ASP A 54 3.47 -6.24 3.31
CA ASP A 54 4.08 -7.28 2.49
C ASP A 54 5.21 -6.67 1.63
N MET A 55 6.22 -7.48 1.31
CA MET A 55 7.39 -7.04 0.55
C MET A 55 7.68 -7.93 -0.68
N PRO A 56 6.75 -7.99 -1.65
CA PRO A 56 6.90 -8.86 -2.82
C PRO A 56 7.95 -8.33 -3.82
N ASP A 57 8.53 -9.27 -4.58
CA ASP A 57 9.31 -8.96 -5.76
C ASP A 57 8.46 -8.32 -6.86
N ILE A 58 9.08 -7.46 -7.67
CA ILE A 58 8.48 -6.90 -8.88
C ILE A 58 8.99 -7.71 -10.07
N LEU A 59 8.14 -8.55 -10.65
CA LEU A 59 8.49 -9.38 -11.80
C LEU A 59 8.10 -8.67 -13.10
N LYS A 60 9.06 -8.57 -14.03
CA LYS A 60 8.85 -7.90 -15.32
C LYS A 60 7.89 -8.70 -16.21
N GLY A 61 6.83 -8.04 -16.70
CA GLY A 61 5.87 -8.64 -17.64
C GLY A 61 4.80 -9.51 -16.99
N TYR A 62 4.72 -9.51 -15.66
CA TYR A 62 3.72 -10.28 -14.91
C TYR A 62 2.88 -9.36 -14.02
N GLU A 63 1.65 -9.79 -13.76
CA GLU A 63 0.91 -9.32 -12.60
C GLU A 63 1.49 -9.96 -11.34
N ASN A 64 1.81 -9.12 -10.36
CA ASN A 64 2.34 -9.51 -9.07
C ASN A 64 1.28 -9.23 -8.01
N TRP A 65 1.35 -9.92 -6.88
CA TRP A 65 0.36 -9.84 -5.81
C TRP A 65 1.04 -9.59 -4.46
N ALA A 66 0.45 -8.70 -3.67
CA ALA A 66 0.77 -8.49 -2.27
C ALA A 66 -0.44 -8.85 -1.40
N THR A 67 -0.17 -9.44 -0.24
CA THR A 67 -1.14 -9.81 0.80
C THR A 67 -0.80 -9.07 2.10
N PRO A 68 -1.05 -7.75 2.20
CA PRO A 68 -0.57 -6.96 3.34
C PRO A 68 -1.28 -7.28 4.66
N LEU A 69 -2.41 -8.00 4.67
CA LEU A 69 -3.19 -8.28 5.88
C LEU A 69 -3.18 -9.77 6.28
N LEU A 70 -2.02 -10.34 6.57
CA LEU A 70 -1.97 -11.75 7.00
C LEU A 70 -2.63 -12.01 8.37
N PRO A 71 -3.26 -13.19 8.58
CA PRO A 71 -3.43 -14.29 7.61
C PRO A 71 -4.62 -14.10 6.65
N SER A 72 -5.34 -12.97 6.72
CA SER A 72 -6.51 -12.71 5.88
C SER A 72 -6.11 -12.47 4.42
N LYS A 73 -6.77 -13.17 3.50
CA LYS A 73 -6.66 -12.92 2.05
C LYS A 73 -7.78 -12.02 1.54
N GLU A 74 -8.50 -11.35 2.43
CA GLU A 74 -9.59 -10.46 2.06
C GLU A 74 -9.11 -9.17 1.42
N ILE A 75 -7.89 -8.71 1.72
CA ILE A 75 -7.29 -7.54 1.11
C ILE A 75 -6.06 -7.97 0.31
N LEU A 76 -6.11 -7.69 -0.99
CA LEU A 76 -5.03 -7.99 -1.93
C LEU A 76 -4.70 -6.73 -2.73
N VAL A 77 -3.44 -6.62 -3.10
CA VAL A 77 -2.99 -5.57 -4.02
C VAL A 77 -2.30 -6.26 -5.19
N SER A 78 -2.81 -6.03 -6.40
CA SER A 78 -2.12 -6.46 -7.61
C SER A 78 -1.36 -5.29 -8.21
N PHE A 79 -0.19 -5.59 -8.79
CA PHE A 79 0.62 -4.60 -9.47
C PHE A 79 1.33 -5.20 -10.69
N GLN A 80 1.23 -4.50 -11.82
CA GLN A 80 1.83 -4.92 -13.07
C GLN A 80 2.73 -3.80 -13.62
N PRO A 81 4.05 -4.01 -13.72
CA PRO A 81 4.95 -3.01 -14.29
C PRO A 81 4.66 -2.82 -15.79
N ILE A 82 4.42 -1.58 -16.20
CA ILE A 82 4.17 -1.19 -17.59
C ILE A 82 5.46 -0.69 -18.23
N ARG A 83 6.05 0.37 -17.67
CA ARG A 83 7.19 1.06 -18.25
C ARG A 83 8.15 1.54 -17.19
N LYS A 84 9.43 1.20 -17.38
CA LYS A 84 10.52 1.66 -16.53
C LYS A 84 11.24 2.86 -17.17
N SER A 85 11.62 3.85 -16.38
CA SER A 85 12.48 4.96 -16.79
C SER A 85 13.71 5.00 -15.88
N GLY A 86 14.82 4.45 -16.38
CA GLY A 86 16.04 4.26 -15.62
C GLY A 86 15.83 3.40 -14.37
N ASP A 87 16.69 3.57 -13.37
CA ASP A 87 16.66 2.85 -12.09
C ASP A 87 15.83 3.57 -11.00
N ARG A 88 15.12 4.64 -11.36
CA ARG A 88 14.38 5.49 -10.41
C ARG A 88 12.87 5.49 -10.55
N LYS A 89 12.33 5.31 -11.76
CA LYS A 89 10.88 5.47 -12.00
C LYS A 89 10.29 4.23 -12.66
N LEU A 90 9.10 3.85 -12.19
CA LEU A 90 8.35 2.72 -12.74
C LEU A 90 6.87 3.09 -12.81
N GLN A 91 6.33 3.09 -14.01
CA GLN A 91 4.90 3.11 -14.25
C GLN A 91 4.34 1.70 -14.10
N MET A 92 3.22 1.57 -13.40
CA MET A 92 2.54 0.30 -13.20
C MET A 92 1.03 0.47 -13.18
N VAL A 93 0.30 -0.60 -13.48
CA VAL A 93 -1.09 -0.76 -13.05
C VAL A 93 -1.06 -1.19 -11.59
N LEU A 94 -1.85 -0.55 -10.74
CA LEU A 94 -2.02 -0.87 -9.33
C LEU A 94 -3.50 -1.05 -9.05
N GLU A 95 -3.87 -2.18 -8.45
CA GLU A 95 -5.25 -2.51 -8.16
C GLU A 95 -5.39 -2.95 -6.71
N TYR A 96 -6.40 -2.40 -6.03
CA TYR A 96 -6.80 -2.86 -4.71
C TYR A 96 -8.04 -3.74 -4.84
N TRP A 97 -7.96 -4.90 -4.21
CA TRP A 97 -9.00 -5.91 -4.21
C TRP A 97 -9.45 -6.18 -2.78
N GLN A 98 -10.76 -6.23 -2.59
CA GLN A 98 -11.39 -6.60 -1.34
C GLN A 98 -12.41 -7.71 -1.59
N SER A 99 -12.30 -8.83 -0.87
CA SER A 99 -13.23 -9.98 -1.00
C SER A 99 -13.43 -10.43 -2.45
N LYS A 100 -12.33 -10.53 -3.21
CA LYS A 100 -12.28 -10.87 -4.65
C LYS A 100 -12.92 -9.83 -5.59
N ARG A 101 -13.33 -8.67 -5.09
CA ARG A 101 -13.82 -7.56 -5.90
C ARG A 101 -12.72 -6.50 -6.04
N LYS A 102 -12.45 -6.08 -7.27
CA LYS A 102 -11.63 -4.90 -7.54
C LYS A 102 -12.38 -3.65 -7.06
N VAL A 103 -11.81 -2.94 -6.10
CA VAL A 103 -12.42 -1.71 -5.56
C VAL A 103 -11.91 -0.50 -6.33
N PHE A 104 -10.62 -0.47 -6.66
CA PHE A 104 -10.05 0.57 -7.53
C PHE A 104 -8.87 0.04 -8.37
N SER A 105 -8.60 0.73 -9.47
CA SER A 105 -7.45 0.51 -10.37
C SER A 105 -6.90 1.86 -10.80
N VAL A 106 -5.58 2.02 -10.71
CA VAL A 106 -4.86 3.28 -10.97
C VAL A 106 -3.53 2.97 -11.66
N ASN A 107 -3.04 3.89 -12.49
CA ASN A 107 -1.83 3.69 -13.29
C ASN A 107 -0.69 4.68 -12.93
N PRO A 108 -0.19 4.69 -11.68
CA PRO A 108 0.75 5.70 -11.22
C PRO A 108 2.16 5.51 -11.81
N ILE A 109 2.93 6.60 -11.79
CA ILE A 109 4.39 6.56 -11.94
C ILE A 109 5.01 6.65 -10.54
N LEU A 110 5.53 5.53 -10.05
CA LEU A 110 6.21 5.48 -8.76
C LEU A 110 7.68 5.90 -8.91
N THR A 111 8.21 6.54 -7.87
CA THR A 111 9.63 6.87 -7.75
C THR A 111 10.25 6.03 -6.63
N LYS A 112 11.37 5.35 -6.92
CA LYS A 112 12.14 4.57 -5.95
C LYS A 112 12.40 5.38 -4.68
N GLY A 113 12.12 4.76 -3.53
CA GLY A 113 12.29 5.38 -2.21
C GLY A 113 11.15 6.33 -1.77
N LYS A 114 10.20 6.70 -2.66
CA LYS A 114 9.04 7.52 -2.29
C LYS A 114 7.79 6.65 -2.12
N THR A 115 7.08 6.86 -1.01
CA THR A 115 5.78 6.22 -0.77
C THR A 115 4.68 7.01 -1.47
N LEU A 116 3.82 6.31 -2.18
CA LEU A 116 2.54 6.82 -2.67
C LEU A 116 1.43 6.23 -1.80
N TYR A 117 0.52 7.07 -1.32
CA TYR A 117 -0.63 6.64 -0.52
C TYR A 117 -1.90 6.71 -1.36
N PHE A 118 -2.73 5.67 -1.26
CA PHE A 118 -4.06 5.63 -1.85
C PHE A 118 -5.10 5.57 -0.73
N ILE A 119 -6.11 6.43 -0.87
CA ILE A 119 -7.25 6.45 0.03
C ILE A 119 -8.18 5.29 -0.35
N GLY A 120 -8.28 4.31 0.53
CA GLY A 120 -9.14 3.14 0.37
C GLY A 120 -10.57 3.38 0.86
N PRO A 121 -11.38 2.31 0.90
CA PRO A 121 -12.77 2.39 1.34
C PRO A 121 -12.89 2.67 2.85
N GLU A 122 -14.08 3.10 3.25
CA GLU A 122 -14.46 3.13 4.66
C GLU A 122 -14.52 1.72 5.23
N TRP A 123 -14.08 1.59 6.48
CA TRP A 123 -14.02 0.31 7.15
C TRP A 123 -14.11 0.53 8.66
N ARG A 124 -15.04 -0.16 9.34
CA ARG A 124 -15.22 -0.08 10.81
C ARG A 124 -15.19 1.34 11.38
N LYS A 125 -15.97 2.27 10.78
CA LYS A 125 -16.03 3.71 11.16
C LYS A 125 -14.72 4.49 11.02
N GLY A 126 -13.72 3.90 10.38
CA GLY A 126 -12.53 4.58 9.94
C GLY A 126 -12.34 4.37 8.44
N ARG A 127 -11.08 4.42 8.01
CA ARG A 127 -10.70 4.37 6.60
C ARG A 127 -9.43 3.55 6.42
N LEU A 128 -9.43 2.74 5.37
CA LEU A 128 -8.23 2.02 4.95
C LEU A 128 -7.38 2.94 4.06
N ILE A 129 -6.06 2.87 4.23
CA ILE A 129 -5.10 3.62 3.43
C ILE A 129 -4.02 2.64 2.97
N LEU A 130 -3.75 2.62 1.68
CA LEU A 130 -2.73 1.77 1.09
C LEU A 130 -1.47 2.60 0.82
N GLY A 131 -0.37 2.27 1.47
CA GLY A 131 0.95 2.81 1.14
C GLY A 131 1.71 1.86 0.22
N VAL A 132 2.21 2.35 -0.92
CA VAL A 132 3.07 1.58 -1.81
C VAL A 132 4.39 2.32 -2.02
N LYS A 133 5.50 1.58 -1.97
CA LYS A 133 6.84 2.12 -2.18
C LYS A 133 7.68 1.12 -2.96
N ILE A 134 8.44 1.61 -3.92
CA ILE A 134 9.49 0.81 -4.56
C ILE A 134 10.72 0.90 -3.66
N GLU A 135 11.04 -0.18 -2.97
CA GLU A 135 12.22 -0.27 -2.10
C GLU A 135 13.49 -0.51 -2.93
N LYS A 136 13.39 -1.38 -3.94
CA LYS A 136 14.49 -1.69 -4.85
C LYS A 136 14.00 -1.61 -6.28
N LEU A 137 14.82 -1.04 -7.15
CA LEU A 137 14.64 -1.10 -8.60
C LEU A 137 16.03 -1.36 -9.19
N ASN A 138 16.18 -2.50 -9.85
CA ASN A 138 17.42 -2.93 -10.49
C ASN A 138 17.62 -2.12 -11.79
N GLU A 139 18.74 -2.29 -12.49
CA GLU A 139 18.96 -1.76 -13.85
C GLU A 139 18.33 -2.64 -14.95
#